data_AF-A0A1I7MR14-F1
#
_entry.id   AF-A0A1I7MR14-F1
#
_cell.length_a   1.000
_cell.length_b   1.000
_cell.length_c   1.000
_cell.angle_alpha   90.00
_cell.angle_beta   90.00
_cell.angle_gamma   90.00
#
_symmetry.space_group_name_H-M   'P 1'
#
loop_
_entity.id
_entity.type
_entity.pdbx_description
1 polymer ?
#
loop_
_entity_poly.entity_id
_entity_poly.type
_entity_poly.pdbx_seq_one_letter_code
_entity_poly.pdbx_strand_id
1 'polypeptide(L)'
;MQSTHGTHGVQTAQTADGAWHRVHPISPLVRGWLVLAGLLFFFIQSAGEDVVQVLFEGGQFRAARGLGISLAIFGGIFVLALIAFFLSWRFTRYRLTPETVQLHTGIIFRQRREVRLDRVQAVDLRQPLLARIVGLAELKFEAADGGSSAMALEFIKRDEAEALRREIMGRASGIQSGVDPDVAADPQARAVAGPSDPADPSGHPHPDDGRDLALEGAGAVVGQVGKGRSGLPEAPEQVMLQVPAGRLIGSVLLGTGMTTLVVAALSLGVVLGVIWWFNGQELPPEATRGVLLGSIPVAISSVGAVWSQFNSGYNFTVATASDGLRLRYGLLETSQQTVPPGRVQAIKVHQPLLWRPFGWHRMVVNVAGYGSLSEAADAKKSLVLPVGPFEDVLRVLSVVAPDPGVREGEEAAQIIRTGVVGSGEDQGYRHSPRSARWVDPLTWRRNAVRSTQTMMLIRGGRLTRRLTLMPHERVQSLSVEQGPLERRLGLAVLNLHSTMGPVTPGLRHADVSVALELFEQESAIAAVSRRMSDRNQWMRPEERARFERRTVEAVEKVEELSDERPSAVAVDSAPSPPQEPAR
;
A
#
# COMPACT_ATOMS: atom_id res chain seq x y z
N MET A 1 -28.77 -18.85 46.61
CA MET A 1 -28.59 -17.72 45.68
C MET A 1 -27.09 -17.49 45.51
N GLN A 2 -26.49 -18.12 44.50
CA GLN A 2 -25.07 -17.95 44.16
C GLN A 2 -25.01 -17.49 42.70
N SER A 3 -24.56 -16.26 42.49
CA SER A 3 -24.39 -15.63 41.20
C SER A 3 -23.09 -16.10 40.55
N THR A 4 -23.22 -16.77 39.40
CA THR A 4 -22.12 -17.15 38.52
C THR A 4 -21.73 -15.97 37.63
N HIS A 5 -20.62 -15.31 37.94
CA HIS A 5 -19.93 -14.42 37.00
C HIS A 5 -18.96 -15.25 36.14
N GLY A 6 -19.34 -15.51 34.88
CA GLY A 6 -18.47 -16.08 33.87
C GLY A 6 -17.57 -15.01 33.25
N THR A 7 -16.32 -14.94 33.68
CA THR A 7 -15.25 -14.19 33.01
C THR A 7 -14.82 -14.93 31.74
N HIS A 8 -15.26 -14.44 30.57
CA HIS A 8 -14.65 -14.78 29.29
C HIS A 8 -13.30 -14.07 29.17
N GLY A 9 -12.26 -14.70 29.74
CA GLY A 9 -10.87 -14.34 29.49
C GLY A 9 -10.52 -14.61 28.03
N VAL A 10 -10.05 -13.56 27.35
CA VAL A 10 -9.44 -13.63 26.02
C VAL A 10 -8.25 -14.60 26.10
N GLN A 11 -8.36 -15.75 25.42
CA GLN A 11 -7.24 -16.67 25.20
C GLN A 11 -6.27 -16.02 24.21
N THR A 12 -5.40 -15.15 24.71
CA THR A 12 -4.26 -14.60 23.98
C THR A 12 -3.10 -15.59 24.05
N ALA A 13 -2.54 -15.94 22.88
CA ALA A 13 -1.23 -16.58 22.68
C ALA A 13 -1.06 -18.07 23.07
N GLN A 14 -1.80 -18.97 22.40
CA GLN A 14 -1.48 -20.40 22.24
C GLN A 14 -1.53 -20.85 20.77
N THR A 15 -1.33 -19.92 19.83
CA THR A 15 -1.49 -20.19 18.39
C THR A 15 -0.23 -20.78 17.73
N ALA A 16 0.91 -20.82 18.44
CA ALA A 16 2.16 -21.43 17.96
C ALA A 16 2.37 -22.88 18.43
N ASP A 17 1.31 -23.57 18.85
CA ASP A 17 1.38 -24.94 19.39
C ASP A 17 1.52 -26.01 18.28
N GLY A 18 1.57 -25.60 17.00
CA GLY A 18 1.53 -26.51 15.86
C GLY A 18 0.19 -27.26 15.72
N ALA A 19 -0.84 -26.87 16.45
CA ALA A 19 -2.16 -27.46 16.36
C ALA A 19 -2.94 -26.92 15.14
N TRP A 20 -3.89 -27.73 14.64
CA TRP A 20 -4.83 -27.29 13.61
C TRP A 20 -5.98 -26.51 14.22
N HIS A 21 -6.05 -25.22 13.90
CA HIS A 21 -7.15 -24.34 14.29
C HIS A 21 -8.15 -24.18 13.14
N ARG A 22 -9.41 -23.92 13.49
CA ARG A 22 -10.46 -23.62 12.53
C ARG A 22 -10.63 -22.11 12.42
N VAL A 23 -10.99 -21.65 11.23
CA VAL A 23 -11.39 -20.26 11.02
C VAL A 23 -12.73 -19.97 11.71
N HIS A 24 -13.04 -18.68 11.89
CA HIS A 24 -14.30 -18.26 12.47
C HIS A 24 -15.51 -18.77 11.65
N PRO A 25 -16.63 -19.20 12.28
CA PRO A 25 -17.82 -19.70 11.57
C PRO A 25 -18.40 -18.73 10.53
N ILE A 26 -18.21 -17.43 10.75
CA ILE A 26 -18.74 -16.37 9.90
C ILE A 26 -17.84 -16.11 8.66
N SER A 27 -16.64 -16.70 8.60
CA SER A 27 -15.67 -16.49 7.52
C SER A 27 -16.24 -16.70 6.11
N PRO A 28 -16.96 -17.81 5.82
CA PRO A 28 -17.49 -18.01 4.47
C PRO A 28 -18.58 -17.00 4.13
N LEU A 29 -19.43 -16.64 5.09
CA LEU A 29 -20.51 -15.66 4.90
C LEU A 29 -19.93 -14.28 4.53
N VAL A 30 -18.86 -13.84 5.21
CA VAL A 30 -18.20 -12.56 4.95
C VAL A 30 -17.62 -12.49 3.53
N ARG A 31 -17.16 -13.61 2.97
CA ARG A 31 -16.61 -13.66 1.61
C ARG A 31 -17.67 -13.81 0.53
N GLY A 32 -18.69 -14.62 0.78
CA GLY A 32 -19.67 -15.00 -0.23
C GLY A 32 -21.01 -14.27 -0.13
N TRP A 33 -21.18 -13.27 0.73
CA TRP A 33 -22.44 -12.54 0.86
C TRP A 33 -22.94 -11.95 -0.47
N LEU A 34 -22.04 -11.60 -1.40
CA LEU A 34 -22.40 -11.14 -2.74
C LEU A 34 -23.14 -12.21 -3.55
N VAL A 35 -22.84 -13.49 -3.33
CA VAL A 35 -23.58 -14.60 -3.94
C VAL A 35 -25.01 -14.62 -3.38
N LEU A 36 -25.18 -14.46 -2.07
CA LEU A 36 -26.50 -14.37 -1.44
C LEU A 36 -27.28 -13.13 -1.93
N ALA A 37 -26.61 -11.98 -2.04
CA ALA A 37 -27.20 -10.76 -2.56
C ALA A 37 -27.58 -10.90 -4.06
N GLY A 38 -26.75 -11.55 -4.86
CA GLY A 38 -27.03 -11.84 -6.27
C GLY A 38 -28.21 -12.80 -6.45
N LEU A 39 -28.26 -13.86 -5.63
CA LEU A 39 -29.41 -14.76 -5.57
C LEU A 39 -30.69 -14.01 -5.18
N LEU A 40 -30.62 -13.16 -4.16
CA LEU A 40 -31.75 -12.33 -3.71
C LEU A 40 -32.18 -11.34 -4.79
N PHE A 41 -31.24 -10.70 -5.48
CA PHE A 41 -31.54 -9.79 -6.60
C PHE A 41 -32.25 -10.52 -7.74
N PHE A 42 -31.73 -11.68 -8.15
CA PHE A 42 -32.35 -12.51 -9.19
C PHE A 42 -33.76 -12.95 -8.78
N PHE A 43 -33.95 -13.31 -7.52
CA PHE A 43 -35.27 -13.62 -6.98
C PHE A 43 -36.20 -12.41 -7.00
N ILE A 44 -35.76 -11.23 -6.58
CA ILE A 44 -36.57 -10.02 -6.61
C ILE A 44 -36.97 -9.68 -8.05
N GLN A 45 -36.06 -9.84 -9.01
CA GLN A 45 -36.37 -9.61 -10.42
C GLN A 45 -37.42 -10.61 -10.93
N SER A 46 -37.19 -11.91 -10.71
CA SER A 46 -38.10 -12.98 -11.16
C SER A 46 -39.46 -12.91 -10.48
N ALA A 47 -39.50 -12.69 -9.16
CA ALA A 47 -40.74 -12.56 -8.41
C ALA A 47 -41.45 -11.24 -8.72
N GLY A 48 -40.72 -10.16 -9.03
CA GLY A 48 -41.29 -8.87 -9.43
C GLY A 48 -42.10 -8.96 -10.70
N GLU A 49 -41.60 -9.68 -11.72
CA GLU A 49 -42.32 -9.94 -12.97
C GLU A 49 -43.63 -10.71 -12.70
N ASP A 50 -43.57 -11.77 -11.89
CA ASP A 50 -44.75 -12.55 -11.53
C ASP A 50 -45.76 -11.73 -10.67
N VAL A 51 -45.28 -10.89 -9.75
CA VAL A 51 -46.12 -10.03 -8.88
C VAL A 51 -46.83 -8.94 -9.68
N VAL A 52 -46.14 -8.28 -10.62
CA VAL A 52 -46.74 -7.27 -11.50
C VAL A 52 -47.85 -7.89 -12.34
N GLN A 53 -47.62 -9.09 -12.88
CA GLN A 53 -48.64 -9.82 -13.64
C GLN A 53 -49.87 -10.19 -12.78
N VAL A 54 -49.68 -10.62 -11.53
CA VAL A 54 -50.80 -10.89 -10.60
C VAL A 54 -51.57 -9.61 -10.26
N LEU A 55 -50.88 -8.50 -9.99
CA LEU A 55 -51.51 -7.25 -9.55
C LEU A 55 -52.22 -6.49 -10.67
N PHE A 56 -51.66 -6.46 -11.89
CA PHE A 56 -52.13 -5.58 -12.97
C PHE A 56 -52.85 -6.31 -14.10
N GLU A 57 -52.52 -7.59 -14.39
CA GLU A 57 -53.11 -8.33 -15.51
C GLU A 57 -54.21 -9.33 -15.09
N GLY A 58 -54.53 -9.41 -13.78
CA GLY A 58 -55.67 -10.20 -13.29
C GLY A 58 -55.54 -11.73 -13.44
N GLY A 59 -54.33 -12.24 -13.73
CA GLY A 59 -54.06 -13.66 -13.96
C GLY A 59 -53.98 -14.52 -12.70
N GLN A 60 -55.10 -14.72 -11.98
CA GLN A 60 -55.08 -15.25 -10.61
C GLN A 60 -54.54 -16.68 -10.42
N PHE A 61 -54.61 -17.57 -11.42
CA PHE A 61 -54.20 -18.99 -11.24
C PHE A 61 -52.83 -19.37 -11.84
N ARG A 62 -52.46 -18.86 -13.02
CA ARG A 62 -51.14 -19.16 -13.63
C ARG A 62 -50.01 -18.41 -12.93
N ALA A 63 -50.22 -17.14 -12.61
CA ALA A 63 -49.18 -16.31 -12.00
C ALA A 63 -48.98 -16.64 -10.51
N ALA A 64 -50.03 -17.03 -9.77
CA ALA A 64 -49.89 -17.55 -8.40
C ALA A 64 -49.09 -18.87 -8.35
N ARG A 65 -49.28 -19.76 -9.33
CA ARG A 65 -48.48 -20.99 -9.46
C ARG A 65 -47.04 -20.69 -9.87
N GLY A 66 -46.82 -19.70 -10.73
CA GLY A 66 -45.49 -19.17 -11.09
C GLY A 66 -44.72 -18.69 -9.86
N LEU A 67 -45.33 -17.82 -9.05
CA LEU A 67 -44.76 -17.36 -7.78
C LEU A 67 -44.39 -18.50 -6.84
N GLY A 68 -45.27 -19.49 -6.66
CA GLY A 68 -45.01 -20.65 -5.81
C GLY A 68 -43.79 -21.45 -6.27
N ILE A 69 -43.62 -21.65 -7.58
CA ILE A 69 -42.47 -22.33 -8.17
C ILE A 69 -41.20 -21.50 -8.01
N SER A 70 -41.26 -20.19 -8.28
CA SER A 70 -40.15 -19.24 -8.10
C SER A 70 -39.65 -19.22 -6.65
N LEU A 71 -40.57 -19.19 -5.67
CA LEU A 71 -40.24 -19.30 -4.24
C LEU A 71 -39.61 -20.65 -3.89
N ALA A 72 -40.14 -21.76 -4.42
CA ALA A 72 -39.60 -23.09 -4.14
C ALA A 72 -38.19 -23.27 -4.69
N ILE A 73 -37.93 -22.81 -5.92
CA ILE A 73 -36.61 -22.84 -6.56
C ILE A 73 -35.64 -21.96 -5.75
N PHE A 74 -36.04 -20.73 -5.41
CA PHE A 74 -35.20 -19.84 -4.61
C PHE A 74 -34.90 -20.41 -3.23
N GLY A 75 -35.91 -20.94 -2.53
CA GLY A 75 -35.73 -21.61 -1.25
C GLY A 75 -34.75 -22.79 -1.35
N GLY A 76 -34.86 -23.61 -2.40
CA GLY A 76 -33.93 -24.70 -2.67
C GLY A 76 -32.50 -24.22 -2.92
N ILE A 77 -32.30 -23.21 -3.76
CA ILE A 77 -30.98 -22.63 -4.04
C ILE A 77 -30.40 -21.97 -2.78
N PHE A 78 -31.23 -21.29 -1.99
CA PHE A 78 -30.82 -20.64 -0.75
C PHE A 78 -30.34 -21.65 0.30
N VAL A 79 -31.09 -22.76 0.48
CA VAL A 79 -30.66 -23.86 1.36
C VAL A 79 -29.37 -24.50 0.87
N LEU A 80 -29.24 -24.73 -0.44
CA LEU A 80 -28.01 -25.28 -1.04
C LEU A 80 -26.82 -24.33 -0.83
N ALA A 81 -27.02 -23.03 -0.95
CA ALA A 81 -26.00 -22.03 -0.64
C ALA A 81 -25.58 -22.08 0.84
N LEU A 82 -26.53 -22.16 1.78
CA LEU A 82 -26.24 -22.31 3.22
C LEU A 82 -25.46 -23.58 3.53
N ILE A 83 -25.83 -24.70 2.91
CA ILE A 83 -25.10 -25.97 3.02
C ILE A 83 -23.67 -25.79 2.48
N ALA A 84 -23.50 -25.18 1.31
CA ALA A 84 -22.18 -24.93 0.73
C ALA A 84 -21.32 -24.03 1.64
N PHE A 85 -21.89 -22.98 2.25
CA PHE A 85 -21.20 -22.14 3.24
C PHE A 85 -20.78 -22.92 4.48
N PHE A 86 -21.66 -23.77 5.02
CA PHE A 86 -21.35 -24.60 6.17
C PHE A 86 -20.24 -25.61 5.88
N LEU A 87 -20.29 -26.29 4.73
CA LEU A 87 -19.22 -27.20 4.31
C LEU A 87 -17.91 -26.44 4.10
N SER A 88 -17.95 -25.26 3.48
CA SER A 88 -16.78 -24.40 3.27
C SER A 88 -16.07 -24.07 4.59
N TRP A 89 -16.83 -23.64 5.62
CA TRP A 89 -16.28 -23.43 6.97
C TRP A 89 -15.70 -24.72 7.55
N ARG A 90 -16.44 -25.83 7.48
CA ARG A 90 -16.09 -27.10 8.12
C ARG A 90 -14.79 -27.73 7.59
N PHE A 91 -14.41 -27.41 6.35
CA PHE A 91 -13.20 -27.90 5.69
C PHE A 91 -12.05 -26.89 5.66
N THR A 92 -12.24 -25.65 6.13
CA THR A 92 -11.17 -24.65 6.18
C THR A 92 -10.43 -24.69 7.53
N ARG A 93 -9.13 -24.98 7.51
CA ARG A 93 -8.29 -25.10 8.70
C ARG A 93 -6.93 -24.47 8.48
N TYR A 94 -6.34 -23.95 9.54
CA TYR A 94 -5.02 -23.35 9.51
C TYR A 94 -4.14 -23.89 10.64
N ARG A 95 -2.82 -23.82 10.45
CA ARG A 95 -1.82 -24.18 11.47
C ARG A 95 -0.67 -23.19 11.37
N LEU A 96 -0.25 -22.66 12.52
CA LEU A 96 0.97 -21.86 12.65
C LEU A 96 2.03 -22.73 13.33
N THR A 97 3.18 -22.86 12.66
CA THR A 97 4.39 -23.55 13.14
C THR A 97 5.49 -22.48 13.26
N PRO A 98 6.55 -22.67 14.08
CA PRO A 98 7.63 -21.69 14.21
C PRO A 98 8.30 -21.27 12.90
N GLU A 99 8.27 -22.11 11.87
CA GLU A 99 8.88 -21.85 10.56
C GLU A 99 7.89 -21.66 9.42
N THR A 100 6.65 -22.15 9.53
CA THR A 100 5.68 -22.14 8.43
C THR A 100 4.25 -21.86 8.86
N VAL A 101 3.51 -21.19 7.98
CA VAL A 101 2.05 -21.02 8.07
C VAL A 101 1.43 -21.94 7.02
N GLN A 102 0.50 -22.81 7.44
CA GLN A 102 -0.20 -23.75 6.57
C GLN A 102 -1.70 -23.47 6.55
N LEU A 103 -2.29 -23.50 5.36
CA LEU A 103 -3.73 -23.32 5.13
C LEU A 103 -4.27 -24.48 4.29
N HIS A 104 -5.33 -25.12 4.78
CA HIS A 104 -6.09 -26.14 4.06
C HIS A 104 -7.48 -25.59 3.76
N THR A 105 -7.86 -25.57 2.48
CA THR A 105 -9.16 -25.05 2.01
C THR A 105 -9.75 -25.96 0.94
N GLY A 106 -11.08 -25.92 0.79
CA GLY A 106 -11.79 -26.55 -0.31
C GLY A 106 -12.67 -27.73 0.11
N ILE A 107 -13.82 -27.85 -0.55
CA ILE A 107 -14.83 -28.90 -0.28
C ILE A 107 -14.60 -30.07 -1.24
N ILE A 108 -14.68 -29.80 -2.55
CA ILE A 108 -14.53 -30.78 -3.63
C ILE A 108 -13.06 -30.85 -4.07
N PHE A 109 -12.47 -29.69 -4.37
CA PHE A 109 -11.06 -29.55 -4.73
C PHE A 109 -10.27 -29.08 -3.52
N ARG A 110 -9.51 -29.99 -2.89
CA ARG A 110 -8.71 -29.69 -1.71
C ARG A 110 -7.43 -28.95 -2.14
N GLN A 111 -7.23 -27.77 -1.58
CA GLN A 111 -6.03 -26.95 -1.77
C GLN A 111 -5.25 -26.90 -0.45
N ARG A 112 -3.97 -27.25 -0.51
CA ARG A 112 -3.01 -27.04 0.58
C ARG A 112 -2.04 -25.95 0.16
N ARG A 113 -1.92 -24.92 0.99
CA ARG A 113 -0.93 -23.85 0.81
C ARG A 113 -0.04 -23.81 2.03
N GLU A 114 1.24 -23.56 1.82
CA GLU A 114 2.25 -23.46 2.86
C GLU A 114 3.19 -22.31 2.51
N VAL A 115 3.44 -21.43 3.48
CA VAL A 115 4.36 -20.30 3.34
C VAL A 115 5.35 -20.35 4.50
N ARG A 116 6.64 -20.33 4.18
CA ARG A 116 7.69 -20.25 5.20
C ARG A 116 7.80 -18.82 5.72
N LEU A 117 7.90 -18.66 7.03
CA LEU A 117 7.91 -17.36 7.72
C LEU A 117 9.14 -16.51 7.35
N ASP A 118 10.28 -17.13 7.09
CA ASP A 118 11.50 -16.48 6.62
C ASP A 118 11.38 -15.91 5.20
N ARG A 119 10.42 -16.40 4.41
CA ARG A 119 10.11 -15.92 3.04
C ARG A 119 8.96 -14.93 3.00
N VAL A 120 8.27 -14.68 4.11
CA VAL A 120 7.21 -13.67 4.19
C VAL A 120 7.88 -12.30 4.12
N GLN A 121 7.58 -11.57 3.06
CA GLN A 121 8.06 -10.21 2.90
C GLN A 121 7.03 -9.25 3.49
N ALA A 122 5.77 -9.36 3.08
CA ALA A 122 4.75 -8.40 3.44
C ALA A 122 3.57 -9.04 4.15
N VAL A 123 2.98 -8.30 5.09
CA VAL A 123 1.78 -8.68 5.83
C VAL A 123 0.80 -7.52 5.84
N ASP A 124 -0.31 -7.69 5.11
CA ASP A 124 -1.39 -6.72 5.03
C ASP A 124 -2.56 -7.16 5.92
N LEU A 125 -3.14 -6.22 6.68
CA LEU A 125 -4.37 -6.44 7.44
C LEU A 125 -5.54 -5.88 6.66
N ARG A 126 -6.50 -6.72 6.28
CA ARG A 126 -7.70 -6.34 5.54
C ARG A 126 -8.95 -6.55 6.37
N GLN A 127 -9.83 -5.56 6.35
CA GLN A 127 -11.07 -5.62 7.11
C GLN A 127 -12.24 -5.20 6.21
N PRO A 128 -12.82 -6.14 5.43
CA PRO A 128 -14.05 -5.93 4.68
C PRO A 128 -15.21 -5.49 5.59
N LEU A 129 -16.22 -4.80 5.06
CA LEU A 129 -17.32 -4.21 5.84
C LEU A 129 -17.96 -5.18 6.85
N LEU A 130 -18.32 -6.38 6.40
CA LEU A 130 -18.93 -7.39 7.26
C LEU A 130 -17.96 -7.86 8.34
N ALA A 131 -16.67 -8.00 8.02
CA ALA A 131 -15.64 -8.30 9.00
C ALA A 131 -15.49 -7.15 10.01
N ARG A 132 -15.59 -5.89 9.56
CA ARG A 132 -15.55 -4.70 10.41
C ARG A 132 -16.70 -4.65 11.40
N ILE A 133 -17.92 -4.97 10.95
CA ILE A 133 -19.11 -5.00 11.81
C ILE A 133 -18.99 -6.11 12.86
N VAL A 134 -18.43 -7.26 12.49
CA VAL A 134 -18.30 -8.44 13.38
C VAL A 134 -16.98 -8.42 14.20
N GLY A 135 -16.09 -7.46 13.97
CA GLY A 135 -14.80 -7.33 14.68
C GLY A 135 -13.70 -8.30 14.23
N LEU A 136 -13.81 -8.85 13.01
CA LEU A 136 -12.87 -9.78 12.41
C LEU A 136 -11.94 -9.06 11.41
N ALA A 137 -10.77 -9.63 11.15
CA ALA A 137 -9.81 -9.14 10.15
C ALA A 137 -9.10 -10.31 9.45
N GLU A 138 -8.74 -10.09 8.19
CA GLU A 138 -7.97 -11.01 7.35
C GLU A 138 -6.51 -10.58 7.30
N LEU A 139 -5.58 -11.51 7.50
CA LEU A 139 -4.14 -11.29 7.36
C LEU A 139 -3.67 -11.87 6.03
N LYS A 140 -3.20 -11.02 5.12
CA LYS A 140 -2.67 -11.44 3.83
C LYS A 140 -1.15 -11.40 3.83
N PHE A 141 -0.54 -12.53 3.52
CA PHE A 141 0.90 -12.73 3.43
C PHE A 141 1.33 -12.71 1.97
N GLU A 142 2.43 -12.00 1.69
CA GLU A 142 3.09 -12.01 0.38
C GLU A 142 4.50 -12.55 0.53
N ALA A 143 4.79 -13.62 -0.20
CA ALA A 143 6.04 -14.35 -0.14
C ALA A 143 6.92 -14.06 -1.36
N ALA A 144 8.23 -14.17 -1.19
CA ALA A 144 9.25 -13.90 -2.20
C ALA A 144 9.16 -14.80 -3.47
N ASP A 145 8.56 -15.99 -3.36
CA ASP A 145 8.48 -16.97 -4.45
C ASP A 145 7.32 -16.66 -5.41
N GLY A 146 7.62 -15.83 -6.41
CA GLY A 146 6.99 -15.85 -7.73
C GLY A 146 5.45 -15.88 -7.75
N GLY A 147 4.83 -14.70 -7.63
CA GLY A 147 3.50 -14.35 -8.17
C GLY A 147 2.25 -15.10 -7.68
N SER A 148 2.37 -16.26 -7.05
CA SER A 148 1.25 -17.16 -6.72
C SER A 148 1.17 -17.57 -5.24
N SER A 149 2.19 -17.25 -4.45
CA SER A 149 2.32 -17.66 -3.04
C SER A 149 1.67 -16.69 -2.04
N ALA A 150 0.65 -15.93 -2.47
CA ALA A 150 -0.13 -15.11 -1.57
C ALA A 150 -1.09 -16.00 -0.76
N MET A 151 -0.86 -16.11 0.54
CA MET A 151 -1.73 -16.82 1.48
C MET A 151 -2.51 -15.78 2.30
N ALA A 152 -3.81 -15.99 2.49
CA ALA A 152 -4.59 -15.18 3.41
C ALA A 152 -5.06 -16.06 4.58
N LEU A 153 -4.71 -15.67 5.79
CA LEU A 153 -5.24 -16.25 7.02
C LEU A 153 -6.50 -15.50 7.41
N GLU A 154 -7.58 -16.25 7.55
CA GLU A 154 -8.92 -15.69 7.45
C GLU A 154 -9.52 -15.39 8.83
N PHE A 155 -9.99 -14.14 8.97
CA PHE A 155 -10.95 -13.68 9.97
C PHE A 155 -10.64 -14.12 11.40
N ILE A 156 -9.49 -13.67 11.86
CA ILE A 156 -9.09 -13.66 13.26
C ILE A 156 -9.65 -12.39 13.90
N LYS A 157 -9.85 -12.37 15.22
CA LYS A 157 -10.22 -11.13 15.91
C LYS A 157 -9.19 -10.04 15.61
N ARG A 158 -9.65 -8.81 15.40
CA ARG A 158 -8.77 -7.70 14.98
C ARG A 158 -7.52 -7.55 15.86
N ASP A 159 -7.69 -7.53 17.17
CA ASP A 159 -6.58 -7.32 18.12
C ASP A 159 -5.54 -8.44 18.07
N GLU A 160 -6.01 -9.68 17.84
CA GLU A 160 -5.17 -10.86 17.69
C GLU A 160 -4.47 -10.85 16.32
N ALA A 161 -5.14 -10.39 15.27
CA ALA A 161 -4.53 -10.22 13.96
C ALA A 161 -3.42 -9.15 13.97
N GLU A 162 -3.64 -8.03 14.68
CA GLU A 162 -2.61 -7.01 14.89
C GLU A 162 -1.43 -7.57 15.70
N ALA A 163 -1.69 -8.39 16.73
CA ALA A 163 -0.64 -9.05 17.52
C ALA A 163 0.19 -10.06 16.69
N LEU A 164 -0.48 -10.93 15.93
CA LEU A 164 0.17 -11.90 15.03
C LEU A 164 1.01 -11.20 13.96
N ARG A 165 0.50 -10.09 13.40
CA ARG A 165 1.26 -9.27 12.46
C ARG A 165 2.55 -8.76 13.09
N ARG A 166 2.48 -8.20 14.31
CA ARG A 166 3.67 -7.70 15.03
C ARG A 166 4.69 -8.80 15.27
N GLU A 167 4.23 -9.98 15.68
CA GLU A 167 5.09 -11.12 15.94
C GLU A 167 5.78 -11.62 14.66
N ILE A 168 5.02 -11.77 13.56
CA ILE A 168 5.56 -12.23 12.28
C ILE A 168 6.53 -11.22 11.71
N MET A 169 6.20 -9.91 11.74
CA MET A 169 7.11 -8.86 11.26
C MET A 169 8.35 -8.72 12.15
N GLY A 170 8.23 -8.89 13.46
CA GLY A 170 9.35 -8.91 14.39
C GLY A 170 10.31 -10.09 14.14
N ARG A 171 9.76 -11.27 13.82
CA ARG A 171 10.56 -12.46 13.46
C ARG A 171 11.16 -12.34 12.06
N ALA A 172 10.40 -11.88 11.07
CA ALA A 172 10.86 -11.70 9.69
C ALA A 172 11.91 -10.58 9.52
N SER A 173 11.98 -9.62 10.46
CA SER A 173 13.02 -8.58 10.50
C SER A 173 14.29 -9.01 11.25
N GLY A 174 14.34 -10.23 11.80
CA GLY A 174 15.52 -10.78 12.47
C GLY A 174 15.83 -10.14 13.83
N ILE A 175 14.87 -9.46 14.47
CA ILE A 175 15.12 -8.70 15.71
C ILE A 175 15.31 -9.60 16.95
N GLN A 176 15.04 -10.91 16.88
CA GLN A 176 15.39 -11.85 17.94
C GLN A 176 15.81 -13.21 17.37
N SER A 177 17.11 -13.38 17.14
CA SER A 177 17.84 -14.65 17.25
C SER A 177 19.31 -14.32 17.50
N GLY A 178 19.58 -13.82 18.70
CA GLY A 178 20.92 -13.70 19.29
C GLY A 178 21.06 -14.63 20.49
N VAL A 179 20.48 -15.83 20.40
CA VAL A 179 20.78 -16.95 21.31
C VAL A 179 21.10 -18.12 20.39
N ASP A 180 22.39 -18.37 20.19
CA ASP A 180 22.87 -19.61 19.58
C ASP A 180 22.31 -20.80 20.37
N PRO A 181 21.59 -21.74 19.73
CA PRO A 181 21.13 -22.96 20.40
C PRO A 181 22.26 -23.93 20.75
N ASP A 182 23.49 -23.69 20.26
CA ASP A 182 24.62 -24.63 20.35
C ASP A 182 25.53 -24.45 21.58
N VAL A 183 25.20 -23.56 22.53
CA VAL A 183 25.96 -23.43 23.80
C VAL A 183 25.31 -24.20 24.97
N ALA A 184 24.12 -24.78 24.76
CA ALA A 184 23.35 -25.44 25.82
C ALA A 184 23.45 -26.98 25.84
N ALA A 185 24.48 -27.57 25.22
CA ALA A 185 24.65 -29.02 25.18
C ALA A 185 26.11 -29.46 25.44
N ASP A 186 26.63 -29.19 26.64
CA ASP A 186 27.72 -30.00 27.20
C ASP A 186 27.35 -30.48 28.62
N PRO A 187 27.03 -31.78 28.82
CA PRO A 187 26.58 -32.29 30.11
C PRO A 187 27.70 -32.69 31.09
N GLN A 188 29.00 -32.47 30.82
CA GLN A 188 30.07 -33.13 31.60
C GLN A 188 30.88 -32.28 32.59
N ALA A 189 30.62 -30.99 32.73
CA ALA A 189 31.38 -30.13 33.67
C ALA A 189 30.62 -29.86 34.99
N ARG A 190 30.27 -30.89 35.77
CA ARG A 190 29.82 -30.67 37.16
C ARG A 190 29.93 -31.91 38.05
N ALA A 191 31.16 -32.25 38.43
CA ALA A 191 31.41 -33.07 39.62
C ALA A 191 32.88 -32.99 40.04
N VAL A 192 33.25 -32.07 40.93
CA VAL A 192 34.12 -32.34 42.09
C VAL A 192 33.86 -31.22 43.12
N ALA A 193 33.22 -31.57 44.24
CA ALA A 193 33.30 -30.81 45.48
C ALA A 193 33.69 -31.80 46.59
N GLY A 194 34.74 -31.48 47.33
CA GLY A 194 35.17 -32.17 48.56
C GLY A 194 35.76 -31.14 49.55
N PRO A 195 35.75 -31.41 50.87
CA PRO A 195 35.54 -30.36 51.87
C PRO A 195 36.75 -30.02 52.78
N SER A 196 36.83 -28.73 53.14
CA SER A 196 37.29 -28.04 54.39
C SER A 196 38.45 -28.57 55.27
N ASP A 197 39.43 -27.70 55.58
CA ASP A 197 39.75 -27.21 56.96
C ASP A 197 40.78 -26.02 56.97
N PRO A 198 40.96 -25.28 58.11
CA PRO A 198 41.40 -23.87 58.13
C PRO A 198 42.74 -23.56 58.86
N ALA A 199 43.14 -22.27 58.80
CA ALA A 199 44.06 -21.48 59.66
C ALA A 199 45.56 -21.40 59.30
N ASP A 200 46.07 -20.19 59.03
CA ASP A 200 46.97 -19.37 59.90
C ASP A 200 47.28 -17.99 59.23
N PRO A 201 47.56 -16.89 59.97
CA PRO A 201 47.63 -15.51 59.48
C PRO A 201 49.05 -14.91 59.47
N SER A 202 49.41 -14.13 58.44
CA SER A 202 50.38 -13.02 58.57
C SER A 202 50.61 -12.27 57.25
N GLY A 203 50.57 -10.94 57.29
CA GLY A 203 51.53 -10.08 56.58
C GLY A 203 51.09 -9.34 55.30
N HIS A 204 50.46 -8.17 55.48
CA HIS A 204 50.72 -6.86 54.83
C HIS A 204 50.81 -6.65 53.28
N PRO A 205 50.54 -5.42 52.79
CA PRO A 205 49.66 -5.19 51.64
C PRO A 205 50.36 -4.67 50.37
N HIS A 206 49.71 -4.86 49.21
CA HIS A 206 49.90 -4.00 48.04
C HIS A 206 48.57 -3.81 47.29
N PRO A 207 48.22 -2.57 46.87
CA PRO A 207 47.05 -2.32 46.04
C PRO A 207 47.48 -2.19 44.58
N ASP A 208 46.93 -3.02 43.69
CA ASP A 208 46.63 -2.57 42.33
C ASP A 208 45.58 -3.45 41.65
N ASP A 209 44.89 -2.81 40.71
CA ASP A 209 43.99 -3.34 39.69
C ASP A 209 42.62 -3.91 40.10
N GLY A 210 41.60 -3.19 39.64
CA GLY A 210 40.20 -3.56 39.80
C GLY A 210 39.78 -4.71 38.91
N ARG A 211 38.79 -5.47 39.41
CA ARG A 211 37.61 -5.94 38.69
C ARG A 211 36.73 -6.83 39.58
N ASP A 212 35.44 -6.70 39.32
CA ASP A 212 34.37 -7.70 39.42
C ASP A 212 33.78 -8.10 40.78
N LEU A 213 32.47 -7.81 40.90
CA LEU A 213 31.39 -8.76 41.17
C LEU A 213 31.54 -9.77 42.33
N ALA A 214 30.66 -9.62 43.33
CA ALA A 214 29.87 -10.70 43.93
C ALA A 214 28.70 -10.04 44.69
N LEU A 215 27.43 -10.14 44.30
CA LEU A 215 26.56 -11.33 44.42
C LEU A 215 26.71 -12.04 45.77
N GLU A 216 26.01 -11.49 46.76
CA GLU A 216 25.62 -12.19 47.97
C GLU A 216 24.19 -12.73 47.79
N GLY A 217 24.01 -14.02 48.09
CA GLY A 217 22.82 -14.48 48.78
C GLY A 217 21.57 -14.76 47.96
N ALA A 218 21.56 -15.90 47.25
CA ALA A 218 20.34 -16.58 46.85
C ALA A 218 19.58 -17.09 48.08
N GLY A 219 18.47 -16.42 48.44
CA GLY A 219 17.38 -16.97 49.23
C GLY A 219 16.27 -17.44 48.29
N ALA A 220 16.06 -18.76 48.25
CA ALA A 220 15.06 -19.42 47.42
C ALA A 220 13.63 -18.92 47.68
N VAL A 221 12.96 -18.42 46.63
CA VAL A 221 11.50 -18.49 46.49
C VAL A 221 11.20 -19.03 45.10
N VAL A 222 10.97 -20.34 45.05
CA VAL A 222 10.24 -20.99 43.97
C VAL A 222 8.79 -20.51 44.09
N GLY A 223 8.36 -19.64 43.17
CA GLY A 223 6.98 -19.17 43.15
C GLY A 223 6.80 -18.01 42.17
N GLN A 224 5.99 -18.25 41.14
CA GLN A 224 5.56 -17.30 40.11
C GLN A 224 6.62 -16.94 39.05
N VAL A 225 6.68 -17.78 38.02
CA VAL A 225 6.94 -17.30 36.66
C VAL A 225 5.83 -16.29 36.33
N GLY A 226 6.10 -15.02 36.63
CA GLY A 226 5.29 -13.91 36.20
C GLY A 226 5.15 -13.97 34.69
N LYS A 227 3.91 -14.08 34.20
CA LYS A 227 3.53 -13.87 32.80
C LYS A 227 4.35 -12.72 32.23
N GLY A 228 5.35 -13.06 31.41
CA GLY A 228 6.14 -12.10 30.66
C GLY A 228 5.17 -11.29 29.82
N ARG A 229 4.93 -10.04 30.24
CA ARG A 229 4.20 -9.04 29.48
C ARG A 229 5.09 -8.68 28.29
N SER A 230 5.07 -9.47 27.21
CA SER A 230 5.60 -9.04 25.91
C SER A 230 4.56 -8.16 25.19
N GLY A 231 4.00 -7.20 25.91
CA GLY A 231 3.45 -6.01 25.29
C GLY A 231 4.59 -5.02 25.21
N LEU A 232 5.43 -5.13 24.17
CA LEU A 232 6.25 -3.97 23.79
C LEU A 232 5.28 -2.79 23.69
N PRO A 233 5.46 -1.70 24.46
CA PRO A 233 4.61 -0.53 24.33
C PRO A 233 4.65 -0.11 22.88
N GLU A 234 3.48 -0.03 22.24
CA GLU A 234 3.37 0.48 20.90
C GLU A 234 3.99 1.88 20.90
N ALA A 235 5.10 2.05 20.17
CA ALA A 235 5.59 3.39 19.89
C ALA A 235 4.42 4.13 19.24
N PRO A 236 3.95 5.25 19.80
CA PRO A 236 2.71 5.87 19.37
C PRO A 236 2.77 6.12 17.87
N GLU A 237 1.82 5.56 17.13
CA GLU A 237 1.70 5.82 15.69
C GLU A 237 1.55 7.32 15.51
N GLN A 238 2.61 7.99 15.05
CA GLN A 238 2.54 9.41 14.73
C GLN A 238 1.94 9.53 13.33
N VAL A 239 0.71 10.00 13.28
CA VAL A 239 0.03 10.30 12.02
C VAL A 239 0.80 11.43 11.34
N MET A 240 1.51 11.10 10.27
CA MET A 240 2.32 12.04 9.51
C MET A 240 1.46 12.90 8.59
N LEU A 241 0.46 12.28 7.94
CA LEU A 241 -0.54 12.98 7.14
C LEU A 241 -1.85 12.21 7.06
N GLN A 242 -2.95 12.95 6.95
CA GLN A 242 -4.27 12.43 6.64
C GLN A 242 -4.83 13.19 5.44
N VAL A 243 -5.33 12.46 4.45
CA VAL A 243 -5.86 13.06 3.22
C VAL A 243 -7.32 13.48 3.47
N PRO A 244 -7.67 14.76 3.33
CA PRO A 244 -9.05 15.21 3.51
C PRO A 244 -9.98 14.59 2.47
N ALA A 245 -11.18 14.17 2.90
CA ALA A 245 -12.15 13.53 2.01
C ALA A 245 -12.55 14.44 0.82
N GLY A 246 -12.73 15.75 1.06
CA GLY A 246 -13.04 16.70 -0.01
C GLY A 246 -11.93 16.81 -1.07
N ARG A 247 -10.65 16.78 -0.64
CA ARG A 247 -9.50 16.77 -1.56
C ARG A 247 -9.48 15.49 -2.39
N LEU A 248 -9.76 14.35 -1.76
CA LEU A 248 -9.86 13.07 -2.47
C LEU A 248 -10.98 13.11 -3.53
N ILE A 249 -12.18 13.55 -3.18
CA ILE A 249 -13.31 13.66 -4.12
C ILE A 249 -12.93 14.54 -5.31
N GLY A 250 -12.38 15.73 -5.04
CA GLY A 250 -11.90 16.64 -6.07
C GLY A 250 -10.84 16.00 -6.96
N SER A 251 -9.91 15.24 -6.37
CA SER A 251 -8.85 14.54 -7.09
C SER A 251 -9.39 13.45 -8.01
N VAL A 252 -10.39 12.69 -7.58
CA VAL A 252 -11.04 11.65 -8.39
C VAL A 252 -11.79 12.31 -9.55
N LEU A 253 -12.61 13.32 -9.26
CA LEU A 253 -13.38 14.06 -10.27
C LEU A 253 -12.49 14.74 -11.31
N LEU A 254 -11.39 15.38 -10.90
CA LEU A 254 -10.46 16.08 -11.81
C LEU A 254 -9.37 15.16 -12.38
N GLY A 255 -9.29 13.90 -11.95
CA GLY A 255 -8.31 12.93 -12.43
C GLY A 255 -8.90 12.05 -13.52
N THR A 256 -8.75 10.75 -13.35
CA THR A 256 -9.36 9.72 -14.20
C THR A 256 -10.89 9.70 -14.10
N GLY A 257 -11.48 10.21 -13.02
CA GLY A 257 -12.93 10.36 -12.90
C GLY A 257 -13.51 11.27 -13.98
N MET A 258 -12.81 12.35 -14.35
CA MET A 258 -13.23 13.20 -15.47
C MET A 258 -13.29 12.41 -16.78
N THR A 259 -12.27 11.59 -17.06
CA THR A 259 -12.26 10.79 -18.29
C THR A 259 -13.38 9.76 -18.31
N THR A 260 -13.68 9.11 -17.18
CA THR A 260 -14.82 8.17 -17.10
C THR A 260 -16.15 8.90 -17.22
N LEU A 261 -16.29 10.09 -16.65
CA LEU A 261 -17.51 10.91 -16.78
C LEU A 261 -17.70 11.42 -18.20
N VAL A 262 -16.63 11.82 -18.90
CA VAL A 262 -16.68 12.23 -20.30
C VAL A 262 -17.06 11.04 -21.19
N VAL A 263 -16.47 9.86 -20.98
CA VAL A 263 -16.86 8.64 -21.73
C VAL A 263 -18.32 8.27 -21.46
N ALA A 264 -18.76 8.34 -20.20
CA ALA A 264 -20.16 8.11 -19.85
C ALA A 264 -21.08 9.13 -20.53
N ALA A 265 -20.74 10.42 -20.52
CA ALA A 265 -21.51 11.48 -21.17
C ALA A 265 -21.53 11.32 -22.69
N LEU A 266 -20.42 10.95 -23.32
CA LEU A 266 -20.36 10.65 -24.76
C LEU A 266 -21.23 9.44 -25.10
N SER A 267 -21.17 8.38 -24.30
CA SER A 267 -22.02 7.20 -24.49
C SER A 267 -23.51 7.54 -24.36
N LEU A 268 -23.86 8.39 -23.38
CA LEU A 268 -25.22 8.87 -23.19
C LEU A 268 -25.64 9.78 -24.36
N GLY A 269 -24.75 10.64 -24.84
CA GLY A 269 -24.98 11.49 -26.00
C GLY A 269 -25.24 10.68 -27.28
N VAL A 270 -24.53 9.57 -27.48
CA VAL A 270 -24.80 8.64 -28.58
C VAL A 270 -26.19 8.01 -28.44
N VAL A 271 -26.55 7.54 -27.23
CA VAL A 271 -27.89 6.99 -26.96
C VAL A 271 -28.99 8.01 -27.27
N LEU A 272 -28.84 9.25 -26.76
CA LEU A 272 -29.79 10.33 -27.01
C LEU A 272 -29.82 10.75 -28.48
N GLY A 273 -28.67 10.75 -29.16
CA GLY A 273 -28.57 11.05 -30.58
C GLY A 273 -29.27 10.01 -31.44
N VAL A 274 -29.17 8.72 -31.09
CA VAL A 274 -29.95 7.65 -31.74
C VAL A 274 -31.45 7.89 -31.51
N ILE A 275 -31.88 8.10 -30.27
CA ILE A 275 -33.29 8.36 -29.96
C ILE A 275 -33.82 9.58 -30.72
N TRP A 276 -33.03 10.65 -30.81
CA TRP A 276 -33.38 11.87 -31.53
C TRP A 276 -33.40 11.68 -33.05
N TRP A 277 -32.46 10.90 -33.61
CA TRP A 277 -32.43 10.58 -35.04
C TRP A 277 -33.70 9.84 -35.51
N PHE A 278 -34.26 9.01 -34.65
CA PHE A 278 -35.52 8.32 -34.89
C PHE A 278 -36.76 9.11 -34.41
N ASN A 279 -36.61 10.36 -33.98
CA ASN A 279 -37.74 11.16 -33.50
C ASN A 279 -38.75 11.41 -34.64
N GLY A 280 -39.89 10.73 -34.58
CA GLY A 280 -40.94 10.74 -35.62
C GLY A 280 -41.13 9.40 -36.36
N GLN A 281 -40.23 8.44 -36.20
CA GLN A 281 -40.40 7.05 -36.65
C GLN A 281 -40.44 6.12 -35.43
N GLU A 282 -41.39 5.19 -35.37
CA GLU A 282 -41.37 4.17 -34.31
C GLU A 282 -40.12 3.30 -34.47
N LEU A 283 -39.16 3.47 -33.55
CA LEU A 283 -38.05 2.53 -33.41
C LEU A 283 -38.64 1.13 -33.20
N PRO A 284 -38.16 0.11 -33.94
CA PRO A 284 -38.54 -1.26 -33.67
C PRO A 284 -38.34 -1.54 -32.17
N PRO A 285 -39.28 -2.18 -31.46
CA PRO A 285 -39.16 -2.44 -30.02
C PRO A 285 -37.85 -3.15 -29.64
N GLU A 286 -37.29 -3.93 -30.57
CA GLU A 286 -36.00 -4.61 -30.43
C GLU A 286 -34.81 -3.65 -30.42
N ALA A 287 -34.84 -2.58 -31.23
CA ALA A 287 -33.78 -1.58 -31.29
C ALA A 287 -33.76 -0.70 -30.04
N THR A 288 -34.93 -0.26 -29.56
CA THR A 288 -35.04 0.51 -28.31
C THR A 288 -34.54 -0.31 -27.11
N ARG A 289 -34.92 -1.59 -27.03
CA ARG A 289 -34.42 -2.51 -25.99
C ARG A 289 -32.90 -2.72 -26.12
N GLY A 290 -32.37 -2.87 -27.33
CA GLY A 290 -30.94 -3.04 -27.58
C GLY A 290 -30.10 -1.85 -27.11
N VAL A 291 -30.54 -0.62 -27.42
CA VAL A 291 -29.85 0.61 -26.99
C VAL A 291 -29.91 0.79 -25.48
N LEU A 292 -31.08 0.61 -24.86
CA LEU A 292 -31.24 0.71 -23.41
C LEU A 292 -30.39 -0.36 -22.68
N LEU A 293 -30.48 -1.62 -23.11
CA LEU A 293 -29.73 -2.72 -22.50
C LEU A 293 -28.21 -2.58 -22.71
N GLY A 294 -27.77 -2.08 -23.86
CA GLY A 294 -26.35 -1.81 -24.13
C GLY A 294 -25.78 -0.65 -23.31
N SER A 295 -26.62 0.34 -22.94
CA SER A 295 -26.19 1.49 -22.14
C SER A 295 -25.98 1.17 -20.65
N ILE A 296 -26.72 0.19 -20.11
CA ILE A 296 -26.67 -0.18 -18.68
C ILE A 296 -25.26 -0.65 -18.26
N PRO A 297 -24.58 -1.59 -18.96
CA PRO A 297 -23.22 -1.98 -18.64
C PRO A 297 -22.23 -0.82 -18.65
N VAL A 298 -22.38 0.13 -19.58
CA VAL A 298 -21.49 1.31 -19.68
C VAL A 298 -21.71 2.24 -18.48
N ALA A 299 -22.96 2.49 -18.11
CA ALA A 299 -23.30 3.30 -16.93
C ALA A 299 -22.79 2.63 -15.64
N ILE A 300 -23.07 1.34 -15.44
CA ILE A 300 -22.61 0.57 -14.27
C ILE A 300 -21.08 0.54 -14.21
N SER A 301 -20.41 0.29 -15.34
CA SER A 301 -18.94 0.27 -15.40
C SER A 301 -18.33 1.62 -15.07
N SER A 302 -18.93 2.71 -15.56
CA SER A 302 -18.47 4.07 -15.29
C SER A 302 -18.60 4.43 -13.81
N VAL A 303 -19.76 4.14 -13.20
CA VAL A 303 -19.99 4.34 -11.77
C VAL A 303 -19.03 3.46 -10.95
N GLY A 304 -18.88 2.19 -11.33
CA GLY A 304 -17.97 1.24 -10.69
C GLY A 304 -16.50 1.68 -10.73
N ALA A 305 -16.05 2.26 -11.84
CA ALA A 305 -14.69 2.78 -11.99
C ALA A 305 -14.42 3.98 -11.07
N VAL A 306 -15.33 4.96 -11.06
CA VAL A 306 -15.25 6.13 -10.15
C VAL A 306 -15.29 5.69 -8.69
N TRP A 307 -16.21 4.77 -8.37
CA TRP A 307 -16.37 4.23 -7.02
C TRP A 307 -15.13 3.47 -6.53
N SER A 308 -14.57 2.58 -7.36
CA SER A 308 -13.37 1.82 -7.05
C SER A 308 -12.20 2.74 -6.70
N GLN A 309 -12.06 3.85 -7.42
CA GLN A 309 -11.01 4.82 -7.18
C GLN A 309 -11.22 5.59 -5.87
N PHE A 310 -12.44 6.07 -5.63
CA PHE A 310 -12.79 6.74 -4.37
C PHE A 310 -12.58 5.83 -3.16
N ASN A 311 -13.08 4.58 -3.22
CA ASN A 311 -12.91 3.60 -2.16
C ASN A 311 -11.42 3.32 -1.89
N SER A 312 -10.56 3.31 -2.91
CA SER A 312 -9.12 3.06 -2.72
C SER A 312 -8.35 4.18 -1.99
N GLY A 313 -8.87 5.42 -2.00
CA GLY A 313 -8.21 6.57 -1.37
C GLY A 313 -8.93 7.13 -0.15
N TYR A 314 -10.10 6.60 0.22
CA TYR A 314 -10.89 7.12 1.33
C TYR A 314 -10.21 6.87 2.68
N ASN A 315 -10.30 7.85 3.59
CA ASN A 315 -9.66 7.83 4.91
C ASN A 315 -8.17 7.46 4.86
N PHE A 316 -7.48 7.91 3.80
CA PHE A 316 -6.07 7.60 3.59
C PHE A 316 -5.22 8.31 4.65
N THR A 317 -4.52 7.52 5.45
CA THR A 317 -3.65 7.98 6.53
C THR A 317 -2.28 7.37 6.37
N VAL A 318 -1.24 8.19 6.45
CA VAL A 318 0.15 7.74 6.52
C VAL A 318 0.63 7.98 7.94
N ALA A 319 1.03 6.91 8.63
CA ALA A 319 1.64 6.97 9.93
C ALA A 319 3.07 6.43 9.86
N THR A 320 3.96 7.02 10.64
CA THR A 320 5.30 6.46 10.85
C THR A 320 5.23 5.40 11.94
N ALA A 321 5.91 4.27 11.72
CA ALA A 321 6.03 3.20 12.68
C ALA A 321 7.48 2.69 12.74
N SER A 322 7.81 1.92 13.77
CA SER A 322 9.14 1.33 13.93
C SER A 322 9.54 0.42 12.76
N ASP A 323 8.55 -0.18 12.08
CA ASP A 323 8.71 -1.11 10.96
C ASP A 323 8.62 -0.44 9.56
N GLY A 324 8.32 0.86 9.48
CA GLY A 324 8.23 1.61 8.22
C GLY A 324 7.02 2.55 8.13
N LEU A 325 6.59 2.88 6.91
CA LEU A 325 5.37 3.67 6.70
C LEU A 325 4.13 2.78 6.77
N ARG A 326 3.24 3.05 7.71
CA ARG A 326 1.92 2.41 7.80
C ARG A 326 0.91 3.22 7.01
N LEU A 327 0.33 2.57 6.00
CA LEU A 327 -0.71 3.13 5.14
C LEU A 327 -2.03 2.51 5.54
N ARG A 328 -3.01 3.36 5.85
CA ARG A 328 -4.38 2.93 6.17
C ARG A 328 -5.32 3.57 5.17
N TYR A 329 -6.15 2.78 4.49
CA TYR A 329 -7.08 3.29 3.48
C TYR A 329 -8.31 2.39 3.32
N GLY A 330 -9.39 2.96 2.80
CA GLY A 330 -10.60 2.24 2.42
C GLY A 330 -11.86 2.63 3.20
N LEU A 331 -12.99 2.74 2.49
CA LEU A 331 -14.31 2.97 3.08
C LEU A 331 -14.98 1.65 3.47
N LEU A 332 -15.10 0.75 2.48
CA LEU A 332 -15.78 -0.54 2.64
C LEU A 332 -14.85 -1.62 3.19
N GLU A 333 -13.62 -1.66 2.69
CA GLU A 333 -12.58 -2.57 3.17
C GLU A 333 -11.45 -1.71 3.71
N THR A 334 -11.26 -1.70 5.03
CA THR A 334 -10.11 -1.01 5.61
C THR A 334 -8.88 -1.89 5.45
N SER A 335 -7.93 -1.43 4.64
CA SER A 335 -6.64 -2.08 4.45
C SER A 335 -5.58 -1.33 5.24
N GLN A 336 -4.76 -2.07 5.98
CA GLN A 336 -3.54 -1.57 6.61
C GLN A 336 -2.35 -2.28 5.97
N GLN A 337 -1.46 -1.50 5.38
CA GLN A 337 -0.26 -1.97 4.72
C GLN A 337 0.95 -1.31 5.37
N THR A 338 2.08 -2.01 5.43
CA THR A 338 3.34 -1.41 5.86
C THR A 338 4.33 -1.48 4.73
N VAL A 339 4.85 -0.31 4.37
CA VAL A 339 5.88 -0.15 3.37
C VAL A 339 7.21 0.09 4.10
N PRO A 340 8.08 -0.93 4.20
CA PRO A 340 9.40 -0.73 4.76
C PRO A 340 10.21 0.13 3.77
N PRO A 341 10.73 1.29 4.18
CA PRO A 341 11.54 2.17 3.33
C PRO A 341 12.76 1.46 2.70
N GLY A 342 13.45 0.57 3.44
CA GLY A 342 14.54 -0.25 2.89
C GLY A 342 14.14 -1.24 1.78
N ARG A 343 12.84 -1.39 1.50
CA ARG A 343 12.30 -2.20 0.41
C ARG A 343 11.71 -1.38 -0.72
N VAL A 344 11.74 -0.05 -0.63
CA VAL A 344 11.32 0.82 -1.72
C VAL A 344 12.42 0.87 -2.78
N GLN A 345 12.04 0.51 -4.00
CA GLN A 345 12.97 0.32 -5.13
C GLN A 345 12.97 1.52 -6.06
N ALA A 346 11.80 2.13 -6.27
CA ALA A 346 11.63 3.30 -7.11
C ALA A 346 10.42 4.10 -6.64
N ILE A 347 10.49 5.43 -6.78
CA ILE A 347 9.44 6.36 -6.36
C ILE A 347 9.02 7.17 -7.57
N LYS A 348 7.71 7.37 -7.76
CA LYS A 348 7.19 8.19 -8.84
C LYS A 348 6.16 9.18 -8.29
N VAL A 349 6.42 10.46 -8.54
CA VAL A 349 5.53 11.57 -8.23
C VAL A 349 4.83 12.00 -9.50
N HIS A 350 3.51 12.06 -9.48
CA HIS A 350 2.66 12.48 -10.59
C HIS A 350 1.91 13.77 -10.26
N GLN A 351 1.78 14.66 -11.25
CA GLN A 351 0.88 15.80 -11.23
C GLN A 351 0.09 15.85 -12.55
N PRO A 352 -1.15 15.33 -12.56
CA PRO A 352 -2.07 15.42 -13.69
C PRO A 352 -2.35 16.87 -14.11
N LEU A 353 -2.81 17.08 -15.34
CA LEU A 353 -3.05 18.43 -15.90
C LEU A 353 -4.03 19.25 -15.06
N LEU A 354 -5.20 18.68 -14.77
CA LEU A 354 -6.28 19.34 -14.03
C LEU A 354 -5.97 19.54 -12.55
N TRP A 355 -4.93 18.88 -12.03
CA TRP A 355 -4.49 18.98 -10.63
C TRP A 355 -3.47 20.11 -10.41
N ARG A 356 -2.90 20.66 -11.49
CA ARG A 356 -1.90 21.75 -11.42
C ARG A 356 -2.36 23.02 -10.73
N PRO A 357 -3.57 23.58 -11.01
CA PRO A 357 -3.99 24.81 -10.33
C PRO A 357 -4.15 24.62 -8.82
N PHE A 358 -4.44 23.39 -8.39
CA PHE A 358 -4.58 23.05 -6.97
C PHE A 358 -3.27 22.61 -6.31
N GLY A 359 -2.16 22.52 -7.08
CA GLY A 359 -0.88 22.04 -6.56
C GLY A 359 -0.92 20.58 -6.09
N TRP A 360 -1.85 19.77 -6.57
CA TRP A 360 -2.02 18.39 -6.12
C TRP A 360 -1.07 17.42 -6.82
N HIS A 361 -0.56 16.48 -6.04
CA HIS A 361 0.39 15.46 -6.45
C HIS A 361 -0.03 14.09 -5.91
N ARG A 362 0.35 13.05 -6.64
CA ARG A 362 0.19 11.64 -6.25
C ARG A 362 1.56 11.00 -6.18
N MET A 363 1.80 10.15 -5.19
CA MET A 363 3.04 9.39 -5.06
C MET A 363 2.78 7.89 -5.07
N VAL A 364 3.51 7.19 -5.93
CA VAL A 364 3.50 5.73 -6.02
C VAL A 364 4.93 5.20 -5.89
N VAL A 365 5.09 4.00 -5.35
CA VAL A 365 6.39 3.36 -5.13
C VAL A 365 6.37 1.92 -5.61
N ASN A 366 7.51 1.44 -6.11
CA ASN A 366 7.75 0.01 -6.27
C ASN A 366 8.32 -0.51 -4.94
N VAL A 367 7.68 -1.53 -4.38
CA VAL A 367 8.14 -2.19 -3.15
C VAL A 367 8.47 -3.64 -3.48
N ALA A 368 9.64 -4.10 -3.05
CA ALA A 368 9.99 -5.51 -3.16
C ALA A 368 8.98 -6.37 -2.38
N GLY A 369 8.48 -7.44 -3.01
CA GLY A 369 7.53 -8.38 -2.43
C GLY A 369 6.06 -8.11 -2.69
N TYR A 370 5.73 -6.92 -3.22
CA TYR A 370 4.35 -6.52 -3.50
C TYR A 370 3.94 -6.66 -4.98
N GLY A 371 4.86 -7.10 -5.85
CA GLY A 371 4.64 -7.30 -7.28
C GLY A 371 3.92 -8.62 -7.60
N SER A 372 2.71 -8.53 -8.13
CA SER A 372 1.94 -9.67 -8.65
C SER A 372 1.78 -9.57 -10.16
N LEU A 373 1.41 -10.67 -10.81
CA LEU A 373 1.18 -10.69 -12.26
C LEU A 373 -0.04 -9.85 -12.70
N SER A 374 -0.80 -9.27 -11.77
CA SER A 374 -2.00 -8.47 -12.07
C SER A 374 -1.76 -6.98 -11.82
N GLU A 375 -1.60 -6.21 -12.91
CA GLU A 375 -1.34 -4.76 -12.88
C GLU A 375 -2.37 -3.96 -12.06
N ALA A 376 -3.64 -4.38 -12.06
CA ALA A 376 -4.73 -3.69 -11.36
C ALA A 376 -4.67 -3.84 -9.83
N ALA A 377 -4.15 -4.96 -9.33
CA ALA A 377 -3.99 -5.21 -7.89
C ALA A 377 -2.73 -4.52 -7.34
N ASP A 378 -1.65 -4.50 -8.12
CA ASP A 378 -0.37 -3.88 -7.76
C ASP A 378 -0.47 -2.36 -7.63
N ALA A 379 -1.23 -1.71 -8.52
CA ALA A 379 -1.43 -0.27 -8.48
C ALA A 379 -2.03 0.25 -7.16
N LYS A 380 -2.79 -0.59 -6.43
CA LYS A 380 -3.37 -0.25 -5.12
C LYS A 380 -2.34 -0.37 -3.99
N LYS A 381 -1.48 -1.40 -4.02
CA LYS A 381 -0.47 -1.65 -2.98
C LYS A 381 0.77 -0.77 -3.09
N SER A 382 1.01 -0.22 -4.28
CA SER A 382 2.12 0.70 -4.55
C SER A 382 1.77 2.16 -4.25
N LEU A 383 0.58 2.47 -3.75
CA LEU A 383 0.12 3.84 -3.53
C LEU A 383 0.50 4.35 -2.14
N VAL A 384 1.39 5.35 -2.06
CA VAL A 384 1.83 5.93 -0.76
C VAL A 384 1.15 7.27 -0.47
N LEU A 385 0.75 8.01 -1.51
CA LEU A 385 -0.03 9.23 -1.36
C LEU A 385 -1.04 9.35 -2.52
N PRO A 386 -2.36 9.23 -2.27
CA PRO A 386 -3.38 9.35 -3.32
C PRO A 386 -3.45 10.77 -3.89
N VAL A 387 -3.46 11.76 -3.01
CA VAL A 387 -3.47 13.19 -3.34
C VAL A 387 -2.96 14.02 -2.17
N GLY A 388 -2.08 14.98 -2.44
CA GLY A 388 -1.63 15.99 -1.47
C GLY A 388 -0.89 17.15 -2.14
N PRO A 389 -0.70 18.30 -1.47
CA PRO A 389 0.26 19.32 -1.87
C PRO A 389 1.67 18.75 -1.99
N PHE A 390 2.56 19.56 -2.55
CA PHE A 390 3.97 19.18 -2.69
C PHE A 390 4.68 18.99 -1.33
N GLU A 391 4.23 19.67 -0.28
CA GLU A 391 4.71 19.49 1.09
C GLU A 391 4.47 18.06 1.61
N ASP A 392 3.27 17.52 1.40
CA ASP A 392 2.95 16.13 1.76
C ASP A 392 3.87 15.14 1.02
N VAL A 393 4.21 15.44 -0.23
CA VAL A 393 5.18 14.65 -1.02
C VAL A 393 6.57 14.69 -0.36
N LEU A 394 7.04 15.86 0.08
CA LEU A 394 8.34 15.97 0.76
C LEU A 394 8.34 15.25 2.12
N ARG A 395 7.24 15.34 2.89
CA ARG A 395 7.08 14.61 4.17
C ARG A 395 7.14 13.10 3.98
N VAL A 396 6.52 12.56 2.94
CA VAL A 396 6.62 11.13 2.63
C VAL A 396 8.03 10.76 2.14
N LEU A 397 8.63 11.59 1.29
CA LEU A 397 9.97 11.35 0.77
C LEU A 397 11.05 11.36 1.87
N SER A 398 10.91 12.18 2.91
CA SER A 398 11.88 12.20 4.02
C SER A 398 11.94 10.87 4.78
N VAL A 399 10.88 10.06 4.73
CA VAL A 399 10.85 8.72 5.34
C VAL A 399 11.30 7.63 4.37
N VAL A 400 10.83 7.71 3.12
CA VAL A 400 11.12 6.67 2.11
C VAL A 400 12.53 6.78 1.55
N ALA A 401 13.02 8.00 1.38
CA ALA A 401 14.31 8.33 0.79
C ALA A 401 14.96 9.48 1.58
N PRO A 402 15.41 9.22 2.82
CA PRO A 402 15.87 10.25 3.76
C PRO A 402 17.15 10.99 3.32
N ASP A 403 17.91 10.41 2.39
CA ASP A 403 19.10 11.02 1.83
C ASP A 403 19.00 11.09 0.29
N PRO A 404 18.60 12.25 -0.25
CA PRO A 404 18.54 12.50 -1.68
C PRO A 404 19.92 12.68 -2.34
N GLY A 405 21.04 12.63 -1.58
CA GLY A 405 22.39 12.63 -2.12
C GLY A 405 22.77 13.93 -2.83
N VAL A 406 22.18 15.04 -2.42
CA VAL A 406 22.43 16.36 -3.03
C VAL A 406 23.80 16.89 -2.59
N ARG A 407 24.43 17.73 -3.42
CA ARG A 407 25.75 18.29 -3.09
C ARG A 407 25.64 19.30 -1.95
N GLU A 408 26.73 19.52 -1.22
CA GLU A 408 26.79 20.55 -0.17
C GLU A 408 26.37 21.91 -0.72
N GLY A 409 25.43 22.59 -0.05
CA GLY A 409 24.85 23.87 -0.47
C GLY A 409 23.65 23.78 -1.41
N GLU A 410 23.26 22.60 -1.90
CA GLU A 410 22.05 22.41 -2.70
C GLU A 410 20.81 22.07 -1.84
N GLU A 411 19.67 22.67 -2.15
CA GLU A 411 18.41 22.33 -1.48
C GLU A 411 17.68 21.17 -2.18
N ALA A 412 17.60 20.03 -1.49
CA ALA A 412 16.90 18.85 -2.00
C ALA A 412 15.44 19.12 -2.38
N ALA A 413 14.72 19.88 -1.56
CA ALA A 413 13.34 20.26 -1.84
C ALA A 413 13.21 21.01 -3.19
N GLN A 414 14.13 21.91 -3.50
CA GLN A 414 14.13 22.67 -4.75
C GLN A 414 14.49 21.80 -5.96
N ILE A 415 15.46 20.89 -5.82
CA ILE A 415 15.82 19.93 -6.88
C ILE A 415 14.61 19.05 -7.22
N ILE A 416 13.96 18.47 -6.21
CA ILE A 416 12.76 17.63 -6.39
C ILE A 416 11.62 18.45 -6.99
N ARG A 417 11.39 19.69 -6.51
CA ARG A 417 10.34 20.57 -7.03
C ARG A 417 10.57 20.91 -8.49
N THR A 418 11.81 21.23 -8.85
CA THR A 418 12.24 21.49 -10.23
C THR A 418 12.09 20.24 -11.09
N GLY A 419 12.37 19.06 -10.55
CA GLY A 419 12.09 17.78 -11.21
C GLY A 419 10.62 17.56 -11.54
N VAL A 420 9.70 17.97 -10.66
CA VAL A 420 8.25 17.82 -10.87
C VAL A 420 7.67 18.93 -11.74
N VAL A 421 8.07 20.19 -11.58
CA VAL A 421 7.38 21.32 -12.23
C VAL A 421 8.19 21.93 -13.37
N GLY A 422 9.51 21.92 -13.26
CA GLY A 422 10.44 22.60 -14.16
C GLY A 422 10.56 22.02 -15.58
N SER A 423 11.41 22.68 -16.36
CA SER A 423 11.78 22.33 -17.75
C SER A 423 13.17 22.88 -18.05
N GLY A 424 13.85 22.38 -19.08
CA GLY A 424 15.22 22.85 -19.41
C GLY A 424 16.29 22.33 -18.46
N GLU A 425 17.36 23.08 -18.26
CA GLU A 425 18.58 22.58 -17.60
C GLU A 425 18.70 23.00 -16.13
N ASP A 426 17.68 23.69 -15.62
CA ASP A 426 17.60 24.19 -14.25
C ASP A 426 17.97 23.12 -13.23
N GLN A 427 18.73 23.50 -12.20
CA GLN A 427 19.16 22.59 -11.14
C GLN A 427 19.92 21.36 -11.70
N GLY A 428 20.73 21.55 -12.75
CA GLY A 428 21.63 20.56 -13.35
C GLY A 428 20.94 19.31 -13.91
N TYR A 429 19.75 19.48 -14.49
CA TYR A 429 19.09 18.44 -15.27
C TYR A 429 19.61 18.43 -16.71
N ARG A 430 19.99 17.26 -17.24
CA ARG A 430 20.36 17.07 -18.65
C ARG A 430 19.13 16.70 -19.47
N HIS A 431 18.74 17.55 -20.42
CA HIS A 431 17.50 17.38 -21.19
C HIS A 431 17.71 16.70 -22.55
N SER A 432 16.63 16.21 -23.15
CA SER A 432 16.66 15.62 -24.50
C SER A 432 17.02 16.68 -25.57
N PRO A 433 17.82 16.32 -26.59
CA PRO A 433 18.25 17.25 -27.63
C PRO A 433 17.09 17.75 -28.50
N ARG A 434 17.33 18.81 -29.28
CA ARG A 434 16.30 19.40 -30.17
C ARG A 434 15.79 18.43 -31.25
N SER A 435 16.59 17.44 -31.65
CA SER A 435 16.18 16.38 -32.59
C SER A 435 15.02 15.53 -32.04
N ALA A 436 14.89 15.40 -30.72
CA ALA A 436 13.78 14.71 -30.08
C ALA A 436 12.41 15.36 -30.34
N ARG A 437 12.35 16.60 -30.84
CA ARG A 437 11.09 17.28 -31.17
C ARG A 437 10.27 16.55 -32.25
N TRP A 438 10.90 15.73 -33.09
CA TRP A 438 10.19 14.96 -34.12
C TRP A 438 9.42 13.76 -33.56
N VAL A 439 9.89 13.19 -32.46
CA VAL A 439 9.24 12.03 -31.81
C VAL A 439 8.43 12.47 -30.59
N ASP A 440 8.94 13.47 -29.87
CA ASP A 440 8.42 13.98 -28.60
C ASP A 440 8.25 15.52 -28.63
N PRO A 441 7.40 16.08 -29.53
CA PRO A 441 7.30 17.52 -29.77
C PRO A 441 6.89 18.32 -28.52
N LEU A 442 6.11 17.69 -27.65
CA LEU A 442 5.55 18.31 -26.44
C LEU A 442 6.38 18.06 -25.18
N THR A 443 7.27 17.06 -25.20
CA THR A 443 8.00 16.58 -24.02
C THR A 443 9.50 16.78 -24.10
N TRP A 444 10.10 17.05 -25.27
CA TRP A 444 11.56 17.13 -25.42
C TRP A 444 12.24 18.15 -24.48
N ARG A 445 11.66 19.35 -24.27
CA ARG A 445 12.19 20.35 -23.31
C ARG A 445 12.11 19.91 -21.84
N ARG A 446 11.34 18.86 -21.57
CA ARG A 446 10.97 18.43 -20.22
C ARG A 446 11.54 17.07 -19.87
N ASN A 447 11.69 16.16 -20.82
CA ASN A 447 12.42 14.91 -20.59
C ASN A 447 13.85 15.27 -20.21
N ALA A 448 14.23 14.92 -18.98
CA ALA A 448 15.58 15.17 -18.49
C ALA A 448 15.92 14.26 -17.33
N VAL A 449 17.21 14.18 -17.03
CA VAL A 449 17.77 13.37 -15.97
C VAL A 449 18.78 14.16 -15.15
N ARG A 450 18.83 13.90 -13.85
CA ARG A 450 19.87 14.36 -12.94
C ARG A 450 20.34 13.16 -12.13
N SER A 451 21.64 12.97 -12.02
CA SER A 451 22.23 11.99 -11.12
C SER A 451 22.76 12.71 -9.88
N THR A 452 22.40 12.20 -8.70
CA THR A 452 22.89 12.69 -7.40
C THR A 452 23.92 11.70 -6.85
N GLN A 453 24.31 11.81 -5.58
CA GLN A 453 25.22 10.82 -4.99
C GLN A 453 24.52 9.50 -4.64
N THR A 454 23.21 9.53 -4.34
CA THR A 454 22.47 8.35 -3.85
C THR A 454 21.40 7.89 -4.82
N MET A 455 20.89 8.75 -5.70
CA MET A 455 19.80 8.43 -6.61
C MET A 455 19.81 9.17 -7.96
N MET A 456 19.18 8.55 -8.94
CA MET A 456 18.86 9.16 -10.22
C MET A 456 17.45 9.75 -10.21
N LEU A 457 17.31 10.99 -10.68
CA LEU A 457 16.05 11.71 -10.84
C LEU A 457 15.73 11.87 -12.31
N ILE A 458 14.64 11.25 -12.76
CA ILE A 458 14.20 11.26 -14.16
C ILE A 458 12.87 11.98 -14.25
N ARG A 459 12.84 13.11 -14.95
CA ARG A 459 11.61 13.89 -15.17
C ARG A 459 11.07 13.70 -16.58
N GLY A 460 9.75 13.77 -16.71
CA GLY A 460 9.09 13.67 -18.01
C GLY A 460 7.60 13.97 -17.99
N GLY A 461 6.95 13.72 -19.13
CA GLY A 461 5.50 13.83 -19.33
C GLY A 461 4.98 15.27 -19.44
N ARG A 462 4.08 15.52 -20.40
CA ARG A 462 3.53 16.88 -20.65
C ARG A 462 2.13 17.08 -20.11
N LEU A 463 1.20 16.15 -20.33
CA LEU A 463 -0.17 16.24 -19.79
C LEU A 463 -0.16 15.90 -18.30
N THR A 464 0.46 14.76 -17.97
CA THR A 464 0.79 14.39 -16.59
C THR A 464 2.28 14.60 -16.39
N ARG A 465 2.62 15.56 -15.53
CA ARG A 465 3.99 15.78 -15.08
C ARG A 465 4.39 14.60 -14.21
N ARG A 466 5.55 13.99 -14.46
CA ARG A 466 6.08 12.89 -13.65
C ARG A 466 7.54 13.11 -13.30
N LEU A 467 7.92 12.78 -12.08
CA LEU A 467 9.29 12.67 -11.60
C LEU A 467 9.46 11.26 -11.03
N THR A 468 10.49 10.55 -11.50
CA THR A 468 10.87 9.24 -10.97
C THR A 468 12.19 9.40 -10.23
N LEU A 469 12.26 8.92 -8.99
CA LEU A 469 13.45 8.88 -8.16
C LEU A 469 13.82 7.41 -7.97
N MET A 470 15.06 7.07 -8.28
CA MET A 470 15.56 5.70 -8.21
C MET A 470 16.94 5.68 -7.54
N PRO A 471 17.08 5.11 -6.34
CA PRO A 471 18.39 4.98 -5.72
C PRO A 471 19.33 4.12 -6.56
N HIS A 472 20.61 4.48 -6.65
CA HIS A 472 21.59 3.79 -7.48
C HIS A 472 21.76 2.31 -7.07
N GLU A 473 21.68 2.04 -5.78
CA GLU A 473 21.72 0.68 -5.21
C GLU A 473 20.53 -0.20 -5.63
N ARG A 474 19.39 0.39 -6.05
CA ARG A 474 18.15 -0.32 -6.41
C ARG A 474 17.99 -0.55 -7.90
N VAL A 475 18.94 -0.10 -8.71
CA VAL A 475 19.02 -0.51 -10.11
C VAL A 475 19.26 -2.02 -10.16
N GLN A 476 18.52 -2.77 -10.96
CA GLN A 476 18.76 -4.21 -11.14
C GLN A 476 19.57 -4.48 -12.42
N SER A 477 19.17 -3.84 -13.51
CA SER A 477 19.90 -3.83 -14.78
C SER A 477 19.62 -2.55 -15.54
N LEU A 478 20.47 -2.25 -16.50
CA LEU A 478 20.34 -1.11 -17.40
C LEU A 478 20.26 -1.64 -18.83
N SER A 479 19.49 -0.99 -19.70
CA SER A 479 19.55 -1.23 -21.14
C SER A 479 19.51 0.09 -21.91
N VAL A 480 20.22 0.13 -23.02
CA VAL A 480 20.14 1.21 -24.00
C VAL A 480 19.52 0.63 -25.26
N GLU A 481 18.41 1.20 -25.66
CA GLU A 481 17.66 0.79 -26.84
C GLU A 481 17.66 1.91 -27.88
N GLN A 482 17.86 1.52 -29.14
CA GLN A 482 17.83 2.45 -30.25
C GLN A 482 17.07 1.82 -31.42
N GLY A 483 15.85 2.27 -31.64
CA GLY A 483 15.05 1.90 -32.80
C GLY A 483 15.51 2.61 -34.08
N PRO A 484 14.91 2.28 -35.24
CA PRO A 484 15.33 2.82 -36.54
C PRO A 484 15.18 4.34 -36.65
N LEU A 485 14.12 4.91 -36.07
CA LEU A 485 13.87 6.35 -36.08
C LEU A 485 14.81 7.08 -35.12
N GLU A 486 15.03 6.52 -33.94
CA GLU A 486 15.97 7.03 -32.95
C GLU A 486 17.38 7.05 -33.51
N ARG A 487 17.79 5.99 -34.22
CA ARG A 487 19.09 5.93 -34.91
C ARG A 487 19.27 7.05 -35.92
N ARG A 488 18.24 7.33 -36.73
CA ARG A 488 18.28 8.41 -37.73
C ARG A 488 18.36 9.80 -37.09
N LEU A 489 17.82 9.97 -35.89
CA LEU A 489 17.77 11.24 -35.18
C LEU A 489 18.89 11.42 -34.14
N GLY A 490 19.80 10.44 -34.01
CA GLY A 490 20.86 10.45 -32.99
C GLY A 490 20.32 10.32 -31.57
N LEU A 491 19.20 9.60 -31.39
CA LEU A 491 18.52 9.40 -30.12
C LEU A 491 18.68 7.97 -29.61
N ALA A 492 18.51 7.79 -28.30
CA ALA A 492 18.41 6.49 -27.64
C ALA A 492 17.45 6.56 -26.44
N VAL A 493 16.99 5.41 -25.99
CA VAL A 493 16.21 5.23 -24.77
C VAL A 493 17.06 4.50 -23.75
N LEU A 494 17.23 5.09 -22.57
CA LEU A 494 17.90 4.45 -21.44
C LEU A 494 16.83 3.90 -20.50
N ASN A 495 16.73 2.58 -20.36
CA ASN A 495 15.82 1.92 -19.43
C ASN A 495 16.59 1.49 -18.18
N LEU A 496 16.05 1.81 -17.00
CA LEU A 496 16.57 1.31 -15.73
C LEU A 496 15.56 0.30 -15.20
N HIS A 497 15.95 -0.96 -15.16
CA HIS A 497 15.08 -2.02 -14.68
C HIS A 497 15.11 -2.07 -13.16
N SER A 498 13.92 -2.20 -12.57
CA SER A 498 13.66 -2.33 -11.14
C SER A 498 12.71 -3.52 -10.92
N THR A 499 12.37 -3.80 -9.67
CA THR A 499 11.33 -4.79 -9.35
C THR A 499 10.02 -4.42 -10.02
N MET A 500 9.21 -5.44 -10.31
CA MET A 500 7.85 -5.27 -10.84
C MET A 500 7.05 -4.24 -10.03
N GLY A 501 6.35 -3.37 -10.75
CA GLY A 501 5.51 -2.34 -10.15
C GLY A 501 5.13 -1.22 -11.13
N PRO A 502 4.31 -0.25 -10.71
CA PRO A 502 3.81 0.82 -11.56
C PRO A 502 4.88 1.84 -11.97
N VAL A 503 6.08 1.79 -11.36
CA VAL A 503 7.20 2.65 -11.67
C VAL A 503 8.15 1.95 -12.63
N THR A 504 8.20 2.43 -13.86
CA THR A 504 9.18 2.07 -14.89
C THR A 504 10.13 3.25 -15.11
N PRO A 505 11.30 3.27 -14.44
CA PRO A 505 12.28 4.32 -14.59
C PRO A 505 12.97 4.21 -15.95
N GLY A 506 13.05 5.33 -16.67
CA GLY A 506 13.69 5.36 -17.98
C GLY A 506 13.65 6.74 -18.62
N LEU A 507 14.76 7.10 -19.26
CA LEU A 507 14.92 8.34 -19.99
C LEU A 507 14.61 8.09 -21.46
N ARG A 508 13.54 8.73 -21.96
CA ARG A 508 13.09 8.58 -23.35
C ARG A 508 13.76 9.61 -24.25
N HIS A 509 14.20 9.15 -25.42
CA HIS A 509 14.71 10.01 -26.50
C HIS A 509 15.82 10.96 -26.03
N ALA A 510 16.80 10.42 -25.29
CA ALA A 510 18.03 11.13 -24.97
C ALA A 510 18.95 11.15 -26.19
N ASP A 511 19.93 12.07 -26.20
CA ASP A 511 21.04 11.98 -27.15
C ASP A 511 21.79 10.66 -26.94
N VAL A 512 22.22 10.00 -28.02
CA VAL A 512 22.92 8.70 -27.93
C VAL A 512 24.18 8.79 -27.08
N SER A 513 24.96 9.85 -27.23
CA SER A 513 26.20 10.03 -26.47
C SER A 513 25.91 10.17 -24.97
N VAL A 514 24.89 10.96 -24.62
CA VAL A 514 24.44 11.14 -23.24
C VAL A 514 23.87 9.84 -22.67
N ALA A 515 23.11 9.07 -23.45
CA ALA A 515 22.56 7.80 -23.00
C ALA A 515 23.65 6.76 -22.69
N LEU A 516 24.68 6.67 -23.53
CA LEU A 516 25.83 5.80 -23.33
C LEU A 516 26.69 6.24 -22.14
N GLU A 517 26.97 7.54 -22.02
CA GLU A 517 27.69 8.11 -20.87
C GLU A 517 26.97 7.81 -19.56
N LEU A 518 25.65 8.03 -19.52
CA LEU A 518 24.82 7.72 -18.35
C LEU A 518 24.77 6.23 -18.06
N PHE A 519 24.72 5.38 -19.09
CA PHE A 519 24.76 3.93 -18.91
C PHE A 519 26.06 3.48 -18.23
N GLU A 520 27.21 3.94 -18.73
CA GLU A 520 28.51 3.62 -18.15
C GLU A 520 28.62 4.15 -16.72
N GLN A 521 28.31 5.43 -16.51
CA GLN A 521 28.38 6.08 -15.20
C GLN A 521 27.46 5.39 -14.18
N GLU A 522 26.21 5.15 -14.53
CA GLU A 522 25.22 4.52 -13.64
C GLU A 522 25.59 3.06 -13.36
N SER A 523 26.11 2.33 -14.35
CA SER A 523 26.56 0.95 -14.16
C SER A 523 27.69 0.85 -13.12
N ALA A 524 28.63 1.80 -13.15
CA ALA A 524 29.73 1.87 -12.21
C ALA A 524 29.24 2.27 -10.81
N ILE A 525 28.43 3.32 -10.70
CA ILE A 525 27.88 3.79 -9.41
C ILE A 525 27.01 2.70 -8.78
N ALA A 526 26.07 2.12 -9.53
CA ALA A 526 25.18 1.08 -9.02
C ALA A 526 25.95 -0.16 -8.54
N ALA A 527 27.02 -0.56 -9.24
CA ALA A 527 27.85 -1.69 -8.82
C ALA A 527 28.56 -1.44 -7.48
N VAL A 528 29.05 -0.22 -7.24
CA VAL A 528 29.69 0.18 -5.98
C VAL A 528 28.66 0.33 -4.87
N SER A 529 27.56 1.06 -5.12
CA SER A 529 26.51 1.31 -4.14
C SER A 529 25.87 0.02 -3.61
N ARG A 530 25.65 -0.99 -4.48
CA ARG A 530 25.14 -2.31 -4.04
C ARG A 530 26.07 -3.02 -3.06
N ARG A 531 27.38 -2.90 -3.23
CA ARG A 531 28.38 -3.52 -2.31
C ARG A 531 28.42 -2.82 -0.96
N MET A 532 28.18 -1.52 -0.93
CA MET A 532 28.15 -0.74 0.31
C MET A 532 26.84 -0.90 1.09
N SER A 533 25.75 -1.24 0.39
CA SER A 533 24.38 -1.29 0.94
C SER A 533 23.84 -2.72 1.14
N ASP A 534 24.72 -3.73 1.23
CA ASP A 534 24.30 -5.13 1.47
C ASP A 534 23.85 -5.37 2.91
N ARG A 535 22.81 -4.64 3.33
CA ARG A 535 22.18 -4.74 4.64
C ARG A 535 20.67 -4.56 4.48
N ASN A 536 19.96 -5.68 4.30
CA ASN A 536 18.49 -5.76 4.41
C ASN A 536 17.95 -5.43 5.82
N GLN A 537 18.75 -4.82 6.69
CA GLN A 537 18.42 -4.53 8.09
C GLN A 537 17.97 -3.07 8.21
N TRP A 538 16.71 -2.88 8.57
CA TRP A 538 16.14 -1.57 8.84
C TRP A 538 16.41 -1.14 10.30
N MET A 539 16.86 0.12 10.49
CA MET A 539 17.12 0.79 11.77
C MET A 539 18.12 0.09 12.71
N ARG A 540 19.41 0.32 12.50
CA ARG A 540 20.33 0.33 13.67
C ARG A 540 19.90 1.46 14.63
N PRO A 541 20.11 1.33 15.96
CA PRO A 541 19.73 2.37 16.94
C PRO A 541 20.25 3.77 16.60
N GLU A 542 21.44 3.86 16.00
CA GLU A 542 22.06 5.09 15.56
C GLU A 542 21.38 5.73 14.32
N GLU A 543 20.91 4.90 13.39
CA GLU A 543 20.17 5.36 12.20
C GLU A 543 18.79 5.89 12.60
N ARG A 544 18.13 5.24 13.57
CA ARG A 544 16.89 5.74 14.17
C ARG A 544 17.06 7.11 14.82
N ALA A 545 18.11 7.31 15.61
CA ALA A 545 18.39 8.60 16.25
C ALA A 545 18.74 9.72 15.25
N ARG A 546 19.34 9.39 14.09
CA ARG A 546 19.53 10.35 12.98
C ARG A 546 18.22 10.66 12.26
N PHE A 547 17.38 9.64 12.06
CA PHE A 547 16.09 9.77 11.40
C PHE A 547 15.08 10.61 12.19
N GLU A 548 14.97 10.37 13.50
CA GLU A 548 14.12 11.14 14.41
C GLU A 548 14.51 12.63 14.37
N ARG A 549 15.82 12.93 14.41
CA ARG A 549 16.33 14.31 14.26
C ARG A 549 15.94 14.95 12.93
N ARG A 550 16.22 14.27 11.80
CA ARG A 550 15.89 14.82 10.46
C ARG A 550 14.39 15.01 10.24
N THR A 551 13.56 14.16 10.84
CA THR A 551 12.11 14.26 10.72
C THR A 551 11.60 15.48 11.49
N VAL A 552 12.11 15.72 12.70
CA VAL A 552 11.80 16.94 13.46
C VAL A 552 12.26 18.19 12.71
N GLU A 553 13.50 18.22 12.21
CA GLU A 553 14.03 19.34 11.41
C GLU A 553 13.20 19.61 10.15
N ALA A 554 12.75 18.55 9.46
CA ALA A 554 11.92 18.69 8.27
C ALA A 554 10.51 19.19 8.59
N VAL A 555 9.93 18.79 9.73
CA VAL A 555 8.62 19.27 10.19
C VAL A 555 8.71 20.75 10.59
N GLU A 556 9.71 21.13 11.39
CA GLU A 556 9.94 22.52 11.81
C GLU A 556 10.17 23.43 10.60
N LYS A 557 11.03 23.02 9.66
CA LYS A 557 11.29 23.81 8.45
C LYS A 557 10.06 23.96 7.56
N VAL A 558 9.17 22.97 7.54
CA VAL A 558 7.89 23.07 6.81
C VAL A 558 6.91 23.98 7.54
N GLU A 559 6.91 24.00 8.88
CA GLU A 559 6.11 24.92 9.67
C GLU A 559 6.57 26.37 9.48
N GLU A 560 7.88 26.65 9.51
CA GLU A 560 8.46 27.97 9.21
C GLU A 560 8.05 28.46 7.81
N LEU A 561 8.17 27.60 6.79
CA LEU A 561 7.75 27.92 5.42
C LEU A 561 6.23 28.13 5.27
N SER A 562 5.44 27.61 6.21
CA SER A 562 3.98 27.77 6.23
C SER A 562 3.52 29.04 6.94
N ASP A 563 4.29 29.51 7.93
CA ASP A 563 4.08 30.78 8.63
C ASP A 563 4.55 31.99 7.80
N GLU A 564 5.52 31.82 6.89
CA GLU A 564 5.95 32.87 5.95
C GLU A 564 4.96 33.17 4.80
N ARG A 565 3.73 32.65 4.84
CA ARG A 565 2.69 33.10 3.89
C ARG A 565 2.43 34.59 4.13
N PRO A 566 2.57 35.49 3.14
CA PRO A 566 2.07 36.84 3.27
C PRO A 566 0.54 36.73 3.45
N SER A 567 0.09 37.12 4.63
CA SER A 567 -1.32 37.36 4.93
C SER A 567 -1.94 38.17 3.80
N ALA A 568 -3.11 37.72 3.37
CA ALA A 568 -3.93 38.27 2.32
C ALA A 568 -3.80 39.80 2.17
N VAL A 569 -3.61 40.20 0.90
CA VAL A 569 -4.00 41.48 0.31
C VAL A 569 -5.16 42.11 1.10
N ALA A 570 -4.83 43.09 1.93
CA ALA A 570 -5.79 44.09 2.37
C ALA A 570 -6.23 44.83 1.11
N VAL A 571 -7.52 44.71 0.80
CA VAL A 571 -8.21 45.56 -0.17
C VAL A 571 -8.15 46.97 0.38
N ASP A 572 -7.17 47.76 -0.06
CA ASP A 572 -7.13 49.18 0.19
C ASP A 572 -8.02 49.88 -0.85
N SER A 573 -9.06 50.50 -0.30
CA SER A 573 -9.82 51.67 -0.75
C SER A 573 -9.55 52.18 -2.17
N ALA A 574 -10.62 52.22 -2.98
CA ALA A 574 -10.66 52.93 -4.25
C ALA A 574 -10.26 54.42 -4.09
N PRO A 575 -9.50 55.00 -5.06
CA PRO A 575 -9.23 56.44 -5.06
C PRO A 575 -10.47 57.22 -5.49
N SER A 576 -10.79 58.28 -4.73
CA SER A 576 -11.86 59.25 -5.04
C SER A 576 -11.66 59.94 -6.39
N PRO A 577 -12.75 60.33 -7.09
CA PRO A 577 -12.65 60.99 -8.39
C PRO A 577 -12.12 62.43 -8.28
N PRO A 578 -11.45 62.95 -9.32
CA PRO A 578 -10.83 64.28 -9.29
C PRO A 578 -11.89 65.40 -9.22
N GLN A 579 -11.65 66.35 -8.31
CA GLN A 579 -12.38 67.61 -8.25
C GLN A 579 -12.00 68.49 -9.45
N GLU A 580 -13.00 68.85 -10.25
CA GLU A 580 -12.93 69.83 -11.32
C GLU A 580 -13.03 71.24 -10.71
N PRO A 581 -12.13 72.19 -11.01
CA PRO A 581 -12.28 73.56 -10.53
C PRO A 581 -13.30 74.33 -11.38
N ALA A 582 -14.28 74.93 -10.71
CA ALA A 582 -15.30 75.78 -11.31
C ALA A 582 -14.71 76.97 -12.10
N ARG A 583 -15.33 77.24 -13.25
CA ARG A 583 -15.69 78.60 -13.65
C ARG A 583 -17.11 78.89 -13.21
#